data_AF-A0A367IT20-F1
#
_entry.id   AF-A0A367IT20-F1
#
_cell.length_a   1.000
_cell.length_b   1.000
_cell.length_c   1.000
_cell.angle_alpha   90.00
_cell.angle_beta   90.00
_cell.angle_gamma   90.00
#
_symmetry.space_group_name_H-M   'P 1'
#
loop_
_entity.id
_entity.type
_entity.pdbx_description
1 polymer ?
#
loop_
_entity_poly.entity_id
_entity_poly.type
_entity_poly.pdbx_seq_one_letter_code
_entity_poly.pdbx_strand_id
1 'polypeptide(L)'
;MADTLKDVPEFFETELGESIAARTDALGTFRELGPPDLCHILKSHLGSYHYVSGVDASSSATLAAYLNSLTYSLDESQSWFSKSNAWRIRSGIYCSFNAFSRVDVRVEVKIPGGVESYCIDVRGERHEATAAIWQETYLSATLRAILYSDDSYYRLAGYRKMDPITNLTGEARFLEAVETLYSRGWQLGSNPEIQTAISVHNHLTSGVMKYFGDSYRYGPAIELFEKVRKSDPEAGALLARSFIGQNEENKGVLILNHELKRMPMSYPLLHVQVDFLRSKKEYTMALKLAKFAVNTTPSEFLTWAKLTEVYIDIGDYQNALLTLNSCPMFTYSERDMHRMPAPAKTHLPIKVDILNSGIMEEDAASRENEADPNLSRLPAPALHGTFSKAYSLLTTLWNKVGWDNLLKCRSEVFVMEEEYRTQKAKEDVEKTSSIEPETKDETVTMDQTENKSVCELAENLGAVHLNDDKEKTSIQVPHTPLVRPEQIAEESTK
;
A
#
# COMPACT_ATOMS: atom_id res chain seq x y z
N MET A 1 35.28 -21.32 1.57
CA MET A 1 34.54 -20.53 2.58
C MET A 1 34.83 -19.04 2.40
N ALA A 2 34.88 -18.53 1.15
CA ALA A 2 35.21 -17.12 0.94
C ALA A 2 34.53 -16.50 -0.30
N ASP A 3 33.46 -17.10 -0.85
CA ASP A 3 32.78 -16.57 -2.06
C ASP A 3 31.65 -15.57 -1.71
N THR A 4 31.72 -14.96 -0.53
CA THR A 4 30.71 -14.07 0.03
C THR A 4 31.23 -12.65 0.16
N LEU A 5 30.35 -11.67 -0.08
CA LEU A 5 30.66 -10.26 0.16
C LEU A 5 30.65 -9.94 1.65
N LYS A 6 31.63 -9.14 2.08
CA LYS A 6 31.68 -8.62 3.45
C LYS A 6 30.55 -7.64 3.70
N ASP A 7 29.84 -7.81 4.82
CA ASP A 7 28.75 -6.94 5.28
C ASP A 7 27.58 -6.76 4.29
N VAL A 8 27.48 -7.61 3.26
CA VAL A 8 26.38 -7.61 2.30
C VAL A 8 25.62 -8.94 2.41
N PRO A 9 24.31 -8.92 2.67
CA PRO A 9 23.49 -10.12 2.62
C PRO A 9 23.41 -10.65 1.20
N GLU A 10 23.43 -11.96 1.01
CA GLU A 10 23.42 -12.59 -0.31
C GLU A 10 22.58 -13.87 -0.30
N PHE A 11 21.83 -14.04 -1.38
CA PHE A 11 21.13 -15.27 -1.72
C PHE A 11 21.76 -15.85 -2.97
N PHE A 12 22.25 -17.09 -2.91
CA PHE A 12 22.91 -17.75 -4.01
C PHE A 12 21.89 -18.51 -4.86
N GLU A 13 21.97 -18.30 -6.17
CA GLU A 13 21.08 -18.95 -7.13
C GLU A 13 21.43 -20.43 -7.30
N THR A 14 20.41 -21.25 -7.56
CA THR A 14 20.58 -22.64 -8.00
C THR A 14 20.91 -22.67 -9.49
N GLU A 15 20.13 -21.93 -10.28
CA GLU A 15 20.36 -21.71 -11.71
C GLU A 15 20.72 -20.25 -11.99
N LEU A 16 21.77 -20.03 -12.79
CA LEU A 16 22.26 -18.68 -13.10
C LEU A 16 21.17 -17.84 -13.79
N GLY A 17 20.82 -16.71 -13.16
CA GLY A 17 19.83 -15.77 -13.67
C GLY A 17 18.38 -16.09 -13.31
N GLU A 18 18.11 -17.12 -12.50
CA GLU A 18 16.75 -17.46 -12.06
C GLU A 18 16.08 -16.31 -11.30
N SER A 19 16.85 -15.49 -10.57
CA SER A 19 16.32 -14.32 -9.84
C SER A 19 15.79 -13.24 -10.79
N ILE A 20 16.50 -13.01 -11.90
CA ILE A 20 16.12 -12.02 -12.92
C ILE A 20 14.94 -12.53 -13.74
N ALA A 21 14.93 -13.82 -14.07
CA ALA A 21 13.82 -14.46 -14.76
C ALA A 21 12.54 -14.37 -13.93
N ALA A 22 12.58 -14.78 -12.65
CA ALA A 22 11.44 -14.69 -11.73
C ALA A 22 10.90 -13.25 -11.58
N ARG A 23 11.79 -12.26 -11.54
CA ARG A 23 11.39 -10.85 -11.54
C ARG A 23 10.68 -10.45 -12.83
N THR A 24 11.17 -10.90 -13.98
CA THR A 24 10.61 -10.60 -15.31
C THR A 24 9.21 -11.21 -15.45
N ASP A 25 9.05 -12.48 -15.03
CA ASP A 25 7.77 -13.20 -15.08
C ASP A 25 6.70 -12.53 -14.20
N ALA A 26 7.12 -11.91 -13.10
CA ALA A 26 6.23 -11.21 -12.19
C ALA A 26 5.88 -9.77 -12.62
N LEU A 27 6.52 -9.19 -13.65
CA LEU A 27 6.34 -7.77 -14.01
C LEU A 27 4.88 -7.37 -14.22
N GLY A 28 4.08 -8.24 -14.86
CA GLY A 28 2.66 -7.99 -15.10
C GLY A 28 1.78 -8.00 -13.85
N THR A 29 2.32 -8.44 -12.70
CA THR A 29 1.57 -8.57 -11.44
C THR A 29 1.65 -7.32 -10.57
N PHE A 30 2.65 -6.46 -10.77
CA PHE A 30 2.88 -5.27 -9.95
C PHE A 30 1.88 -4.15 -10.24
N ARG A 31 1.28 -3.57 -9.20
CA ARG A 31 0.14 -2.63 -9.30
C ARG A 31 0.40 -1.26 -8.66
N GLU A 32 1.29 -1.18 -7.69
CA GLU A 32 1.60 0.02 -6.91
C GLU A 32 3.04 0.49 -7.20
N LEU A 33 3.82 0.79 -6.16
CA LEU A 33 5.20 1.24 -6.31
C LEU A 33 6.15 0.13 -6.79
N GLY A 34 5.72 -1.13 -6.85
CA GLY A 34 6.53 -2.24 -7.31
C GLY A 34 7.44 -2.88 -6.26
N PRO A 35 8.17 -3.94 -6.69
CA PRO A 35 9.05 -4.74 -5.84
C PRO A 35 10.26 -3.94 -5.32
N PRO A 36 11.00 -4.47 -4.32
CA PRO A 36 12.26 -3.87 -3.93
C PRO A 36 13.23 -3.88 -5.12
N ASP A 37 14.22 -2.98 -5.09
CA ASP A 37 15.28 -3.03 -6.09
C ASP A 37 16.10 -4.31 -5.88
N LEU A 38 16.46 -4.95 -6.99
CA LEU A 38 17.18 -6.21 -7.01
C LEU A 38 18.57 -5.97 -7.59
N CYS A 39 19.59 -6.39 -6.85
CA CYS A 39 20.95 -6.41 -7.34
C CYS A 39 21.37 -7.86 -7.54
N HIS A 40 21.60 -8.25 -8.78
CA HIS A 40 22.18 -9.54 -9.15
C HIS A 40 23.66 -9.36 -9.48
N ILE A 41 24.50 -10.27 -9.02
CA ILE A 41 25.93 -10.29 -9.33
C ILE A 41 26.35 -11.67 -9.80
N LEU A 42 27.19 -11.69 -10.84
CA LEU A 42 27.83 -12.88 -11.34
C LEU A 42 29.27 -12.94 -10.84
N LYS A 43 29.53 -13.90 -9.97
CA LYS A 43 30.86 -14.32 -9.52
C LYS A 43 31.39 -15.37 -10.50
N SER A 44 32.70 -15.67 -10.46
CA SER A 44 33.40 -16.57 -11.40
C SER A 44 32.54 -17.65 -12.08
N HIS A 45 31.81 -18.46 -11.29
CA HIS A 45 30.85 -19.46 -11.77
C HIS A 45 29.54 -19.49 -10.94
N LEU A 46 29.27 -18.48 -10.12
CA LEU A 46 28.12 -18.47 -9.19
C LEU A 46 27.36 -17.15 -9.33
N GLY A 47 26.02 -17.25 -9.36
CA GLY A 47 25.12 -16.11 -9.29
C GLY A 47 24.67 -15.90 -7.86
N SER A 48 24.65 -14.64 -7.41
CA SER A 48 23.99 -14.28 -6.16
C SER A 48 23.27 -12.96 -6.31
N TYR A 49 22.26 -12.73 -5.46
CA TYR A 49 21.50 -11.50 -5.48
C TYR A 49 21.21 -11.00 -4.06
N HIS A 50 20.83 -9.74 -3.98
CA HIS A 50 20.35 -9.12 -2.75
C HIS A 50 19.33 -8.01 -3.05
N TYR A 51 18.48 -7.76 -2.06
CA TYR A 51 17.51 -6.66 -2.12
C TYR A 51 18.13 -5.40 -1.55
N VAL A 52 17.87 -4.28 -2.21
CA VAL A 52 18.34 -2.97 -1.77
C VAL A 52 17.26 -1.91 -1.97
N SER A 53 17.32 -0.86 -1.15
CA SER A 53 16.50 0.34 -1.30
C SER A 53 17.30 1.57 -0.92
N GLY A 54 16.92 2.71 -1.50
CA GLY A 54 17.54 4.01 -1.25
C GLY A 54 18.83 4.27 -2.02
N VAL A 55 19.14 3.46 -3.04
CA VAL A 55 20.18 3.82 -4.01
C VAL A 55 19.61 4.84 -4.99
N ASP A 56 20.42 5.85 -5.36
CA ASP A 56 20.02 6.87 -6.32
C ASP A 56 19.83 6.26 -7.72
N ALA A 57 18.56 6.05 -8.11
CA ALA A 57 18.16 5.53 -9.41
C ALA A 57 17.90 6.63 -10.46
N SER A 58 18.53 7.80 -10.35
CA SER A 58 18.41 8.89 -11.33
C SER A 58 19.23 8.71 -12.60
N SER A 59 20.19 7.78 -12.63
CA SER A 59 21.00 7.53 -13.82
C SER A 59 21.60 6.13 -13.84
N SER A 60 22.04 5.69 -15.02
CA SER A 60 22.83 4.47 -15.14
C SER A 60 24.17 4.56 -14.41
N ALA A 61 24.77 5.75 -14.33
CA ALA A 61 26.06 5.97 -13.68
C ALA A 61 26.00 5.75 -12.16
N THR A 62 24.95 6.22 -11.49
CA THR A 62 24.78 6.05 -10.03
C THR A 62 24.52 4.58 -9.66
N LEU A 63 23.70 3.88 -10.44
CA LEU A 63 23.46 2.44 -10.26
C LEU A 63 24.71 1.59 -10.58
N ALA A 64 25.46 1.95 -11.62
CA ALA A 64 26.73 1.30 -11.93
C ALA A 64 27.78 1.57 -10.83
N ALA A 65 27.81 2.78 -10.26
CA ALA A 65 28.67 3.10 -9.12
C ALA A 65 28.33 2.25 -7.89
N TYR A 66 27.05 1.99 -7.62
CA TYR A 66 26.63 1.06 -6.58
C TYR A 66 27.16 -0.36 -6.84
N LEU A 67 26.99 -0.89 -8.06
CA LEU A 67 27.51 -2.22 -8.43
C LEU A 67 29.04 -2.31 -8.28
N ASN A 68 29.76 -1.27 -8.73
CA ASN A 68 31.21 -1.19 -8.56
C ASN A 68 31.61 -1.09 -7.08
N SER A 69 30.81 -0.43 -6.24
CA SER A 69 31.10 -0.35 -4.80
C SER A 69 31.16 -1.73 -4.12
N LEU A 70 30.44 -2.73 -4.66
CA LEU A 70 30.47 -4.10 -4.15
C LEU A 70 31.84 -4.77 -4.33
N THR A 71 32.68 -4.28 -5.26
CA THR A 71 34.05 -4.81 -5.38
C THR A 71 34.91 -4.48 -4.17
N TYR A 72 34.60 -3.40 -3.43
CA TYR A 72 35.27 -3.08 -2.17
C TYR A 72 34.82 -3.95 -1.00
N SER A 73 33.70 -4.68 -1.17
CA SER A 73 33.22 -5.69 -0.22
C SER A 73 33.84 -7.08 -0.46
N LEU A 74 34.70 -7.22 -1.48
CA LEU A 74 35.58 -8.38 -1.63
C LEU A 74 36.70 -8.20 -0.61
N ASP A 75 36.69 -8.97 0.48
CA ASP A 75 37.65 -8.85 1.57
C ASP A 75 39.08 -8.65 1.04
N GLU A 76 39.75 -7.57 1.43
CA GLU A 76 41.20 -7.50 1.36
C GLU A 76 41.72 -8.39 2.50
N SER A 77 41.88 -9.68 2.24
CA SER A 77 42.65 -10.51 3.16
C SER A 77 44.04 -9.87 3.28
N GLN A 78 44.34 -9.23 4.43
CA GLN A 78 45.64 -8.79 4.92
C GLN A 78 46.81 -9.21 3.99
N SER A 79 47.05 -8.39 2.97
CA SER A 79 47.79 -8.76 1.77
C SER A 79 49.30 -8.60 1.94
N TRP A 80 49.86 -9.20 2.98
CA TRP A 80 51.32 -9.40 3.07
C TRP A 80 51.70 -10.91 3.05
N PHE A 81 50.83 -11.83 3.51
CA PHE A 81 51.14 -13.28 3.52
C PHE A 81 50.04 -14.21 2.98
N SER A 82 48.88 -13.70 2.56
CA SER A 82 47.78 -14.55 2.08
C SER A 82 47.60 -14.48 0.56
N LYS A 83 47.31 -15.63 -0.06
CA LYS A 83 47.08 -15.79 -1.50
C LYS A 83 45.92 -14.91 -1.96
N SER A 84 46.08 -14.30 -3.14
CA SER A 84 45.07 -13.53 -3.89
C SER A 84 43.65 -14.07 -3.74
N ASN A 85 42.67 -13.16 -3.60
CA ASN A 85 41.23 -13.46 -3.56
C ASN A 85 40.85 -14.50 -4.62
N ALA A 86 40.30 -15.63 -4.17
CA ALA A 86 40.03 -16.80 -5.02
C ALA A 86 38.97 -16.55 -6.11
N TRP A 87 38.24 -15.45 -6.06
CA TRP A 87 37.16 -15.11 -6.99
C TRP A 87 37.05 -13.58 -7.17
N ARG A 88 36.35 -13.21 -8.24
CA ARG A 88 36.04 -11.81 -8.58
C ARG A 88 34.61 -11.70 -9.10
N ILE A 89 34.02 -10.52 -8.97
CA ILE A 89 32.77 -10.16 -9.63
C ILE A 89 33.06 -9.92 -11.11
N ARG A 90 32.35 -10.63 -12.00
CA ARG A 90 32.49 -10.52 -13.46
C ARG A 90 31.50 -9.53 -14.05
N SER A 91 30.26 -9.58 -13.58
CA SER A 91 29.20 -8.66 -13.99
C SER A 91 28.18 -8.49 -12.88
N GLY A 92 27.33 -7.48 -13.01
CA GLY A 92 26.17 -7.31 -12.16
C GLY A 92 25.04 -6.60 -12.89
N ILE A 93 23.81 -6.86 -12.45
CA ILE A 93 22.60 -6.29 -12.99
C ILE A 93 21.83 -5.65 -11.83
N TYR A 94 21.60 -4.35 -11.91
CA TYR A 94 20.75 -3.63 -10.97
C TYR A 94 19.38 -3.42 -11.61
N CYS A 95 18.31 -3.86 -10.95
CA CYS A 95 16.93 -3.71 -11.40
C CYS A 95 16.17 -2.76 -10.48
N SER A 96 15.56 -1.71 -11.05
CA SER A 96 14.68 -0.78 -10.34
C SER A 96 13.37 -0.64 -11.10
N PHE A 97 12.25 -0.85 -10.41
CA PHE A 97 10.94 -0.77 -11.05
C PHE A 97 10.48 0.69 -11.17
N ASN A 98 9.96 1.06 -12.34
CA ASN A 98 9.28 2.31 -12.60
C ASN A 98 7.77 2.09 -12.53
N ALA A 99 7.12 2.64 -11.51
CA ALA A 99 5.69 2.46 -11.28
C ALA A 99 4.80 3.33 -12.19
N PHE A 100 5.33 4.42 -12.76
CA PHE A 100 4.58 5.30 -13.67
C PHE A 100 4.41 4.66 -15.05
N SER A 101 5.51 4.18 -15.64
CA SER A 101 5.48 3.54 -16.96
C SER A 101 5.35 2.02 -16.90
N ARG A 102 5.38 1.44 -15.69
CA ARG A 102 5.29 -0.01 -15.43
C ARG A 102 6.33 -0.82 -16.22
N VAL A 103 7.58 -0.34 -16.14
CA VAL A 103 8.75 -0.97 -16.75
C VAL A 103 9.82 -1.21 -15.69
N ASP A 104 10.67 -2.20 -15.91
CA ASP A 104 11.80 -2.51 -15.03
C ASP A 104 13.09 -1.99 -15.65
N VAL A 105 13.66 -0.92 -15.09
CA VAL A 105 14.92 -0.36 -15.55
C VAL A 105 16.06 -1.22 -15.05
N ARG A 106 16.93 -1.66 -15.96
CA ARG A 106 18.07 -2.51 -15.68
C ARG A 106 19.36 -1.84 -16.11
N VAL A 107 20.35 -1.92 -15.23
CA VAL A 107 21.73 -1.49 -15.50
C VAL A 107 22.63 -2.70 -15.38
N GLU A 108 23.17 -3.14 -16.50
CA GLU A 108 24.13 -4.23 -16.59
C GLU A 108 25.55 -3.64 -16.63
N VAL A 109 26.38 -4.06 -15.69
CA VAL A 109 27.80 -3.67 -15.61
C VAL A 109 28.65 -4.91 -15.84
N LYS A 110 29.62 -4.80 -16.74
CA LYS A 110 30.70 -5.77 -16.91
C LYS A 110 31.94 -5.20 -16.23
N ILE A 111 32.63 -5.99 -15.41
CA ILE A 111 33.80 -5.55 -14.65
C ILE A 111 35.05 -6.18 -15.30
N PRO A 112 36.05 -5.40 -15.76
CA PRO A 112 36.34 -4.01 -15.40
C PRO A 112 35.76 -2.92 -16.34
N GLY A 113 34.93 -3.25 -17.33
CA GLY A 113 34.34 -2.21 -18.19
C GLY A 113 33.12 -2.67 -18.99
N GLY A 114 32.25 -1.69 -19.27
CA GLY A 114 30.99 -1.85 -19.99
C GLY A 114 29.80 -1.58 -19.08
N VAL A 115 28.97 -0.60 -19.44
CA VAL A 115 27.69 -0.32 -18.78
C VAL A 115 26.64 -0.25 -19.88
N GLU A 116 25.61 -1.09 -19.75
CA GLU A 116 24.45 -1.08 -20.62
C GLU A 116 23.21 -0.79 -19.77
N SER A 117 22.35 0.11 -20.23
CA SER A 117 21.10 0.42 -19.54
C SER A 117 19.92 0.34 -20.49
N TYR A 118 18.88 -0.32 -20.05
CA TYR A 118 17.65 -0.54 -20.82
C TYR A 118 16.48 -0.68 -19.85
N CYS A 119 15.25 -0.60 -20.33
CA CYS A 119 14.08 -0.98 -19.56
C CYS A 119 13.40 -2.21 -20.19
N ILE A 120 12.76 -3.02 -19.34
CA ILE A 120 11.98 -4.17 -19.77
C ILE A 120 10.51 -3.89 -19.49
N ASP A 121 9.67 -4.11 -20.51
CA ASP A 121 8.22 -4.01 -20.35
C ASP A 121 7.58 -5.32 -19.84
N VAL A 122 6.27 -5.31 -19.63
CA VAL A 122 5.51 -6.49 -19.18
C VAL A 122 5.55 -7.68 -20.14
N ARG A 123 6.00 -7.48 -21.39
CA ARG A 123 6.16 -8.54 -22.40
C ARG A 123 7.56 -9.13 -22.41
N GLY A 124 8.48 -8.58 -21.62
CA GLY A 124 9.89 -8.96 -21.62
C GLY A 124 10.70 -8.29 -22.73
N GLU A 125 10.15 -7.30 -23.45
CA GLU A 125 10.85 -6.61 -24.54
C GLU A 125 11.75 -5.50 -23.99
N ARG A 126 12.93 -5.35 -24.60
CA ARG A 126 13.92 -4.33 -24.20
C ARG A 126 13.68 -3.03 -24.94
N HIS A 127 13.66 -1.93 -24.20
CA HIS A 127 13.50 -0.58 -24.71
C HIS A 127 14.58 0.36 -24.16
N GLU A 128 14.74 1.51 -24.81
CA GLU A 128 15.69 2.54 -24.37
C GLU A 128 15.21 3.23 -23.08
N ALA A 129 16.10 3.33 -22.09
CA ALA A 129 15.84 4.06 -20.85
C ALA A 129 16.05 5.58 -21.08
N THR A 130 15.00 6.25 -21.57
CA THR A 130 15.01 7.71 -21.81
C THR A 130 15.13 8.52 -20.52
N ALA A 131 15.46 9.82 -20.63
CA ALA A 131 15.57 10.71 -19.48
C ALA A 131 14.28 10.79 -18.63
N ALA A 132 13.11 10.73 -19.28
CA ALA A 132 11.82 10.68 -18.58
C ALA A 132 11.65 9.38 -17.78
N ILE A 133 12.02 8.23 -18.35
CA ILE A 133 12.00 6.94 -17.65
C ILE A 133 12.92 6.97 -16.44
N TRP A 134 14.11 7.56 -16.54
CA TRP A 134 15.02 7.71 -15.40
C TRP A 134 14.44 8.58 -14.29
N GLN A 135 13.79 9.70 -14.62
CA GLN A 135 13.16 10.56 -13.63
C GLN A 135 12.00 9.86 -12.90
N GLU A 136 11.16 9.12 -13.64
CA GLU A 136 10.08 8.30 -13.08
C GLU A 136 10.62 7.15 -12.19
N THR A 137 11.71 6.51 -12.62
CA THR A 137 12.36 5.42 -11.87
C THR A 137 12.97 5.94 -10.57
N TYR A 138 13.66 7.07 -10.63
CA TYR A 138 14.21 7.75 -9.46
C TYR A 138 13.12 8.05 -8.44
N LEU A 139 12.01 8.64 -8.87
CA LEU A 139 10.92 8.98 -7.96
C LEU A 139 10.25 7.71 -7.40
N SER A 140 10.04 6.68 -8.23
CA SER A 140 9.48 5.40 -7.79
C SER A 140 10.36 4.74 -6.72
N ALA A 141 11.68 4.66 -6.95
CA ALA A 141 12.64 4.09 -6.02
C ALA A 141 12.73 4.89 -4.71
N THR A 142 12.73 6.22 -4.80
CA THR A 142 12.74 7.12 -3.64
C THR A 142 11.47 6.96 -2.80
N LEU A 143 10.30 6.91 -3.44
CA LEU A 143 9.03 6.72 -2.74
C LEU A 143 8.94 5.33 -2.10
N ARG A 144 9.38 4.26 -2.77
CA ARG A 144 9.50 2.93 -2.16
C ARG A 144 10.38 2.97 -0.92
N ALA A 145 11.52 3.64 -1.01
CA ALA A 145 12.47 3.77 0.09
C ALA A 145 11.89 4.55 1.27
N ILE A 146 11.12 5.61 1.03
CA ILE A 146 10.50 6.41 2.10
C ILE A 146 9.31 5.66 2.72
N LEU A 147 8.46 5.03 1.92
CA LEU A 147 7.19 4.48 2.39
C LEU A 147 7.31 3.06 2.94
N TYR A 148 8.06 2.19 2.27
CA TYR A 148 8.08 0.75 2.60
C TYR A 148 9.24 0.37 3.55
N SER A 149 10.20 1.26 3.80
CA SER A 149 11.31 0.99 4.73
C SER A 149 10.82 0.66 6.14
N ASP A 150 9.75 1.30 6.62
CA ASP A 150 9.24 1.15 7.98
C ASP A 150 7.95 0.33 8.06
N ASP A 151 7.50 -0.22 6.93
CA ASP A 151 6.27 -1.00 6.88
C ASP A 151 6.50 -2.36 7.55
N SER A 152 5.77 -2.63 8.63
CA SER A 152 5.91 -3.87 9.40
C SER A 152 5.53 -5.11 8.60
N TYR A 153 4.72 -4.95 7.55
CA TYR A 153 4.29 -6.01 6.65
C TYR A 153 5.24 -6.20 5.46
N TYR A 154 6.19 -5.29 5.27
CA TYR A 154 7.19 -5.35 4.20
C TYR A 154 8.55 -5.79 4.74
N ARG A 155 8.61 -7.03 5.25
CA ARG A 155 9.83 -7.63 5.83
C ARG A 155 10.47 -8.61 4.86
N LEU A 156 11.57 -8.17 4.27
CA LEU A 156 12.42 -8.96 3.38
C LEU A 156 13.69 -9.38 4.14
N ALA A 157 14.00 -10.67 4.12
CA ALA A 157 15.26 -11.18 4.68
C ALA A 157 16.45 -10.55 3.91
N GLY A 158 17.49 -10.11 4.63
CA GLY A 158 18.66 -9.51 4.00
C GLY A 158 18.39 -8.22 3.23
N TYR A 159 17.32 -7.47 3.57
CA TYR A 159 16.98 -6.24 2.86
C TYR A 159 17.90 -5.08 3.27
N ARG A 160 18.73 -4.63 2.33
CA ARG A 160 19.67 -3.53 2.55
C ARG A 160 18.97 -2.18 2.36
N LYS A 161 18.82 -1.42 3.44
CA LYS A 161 18.23 -0.08 3.42
C LYS A 161 19.32 0.98 3.46
N MET A 162 19.34 1.86 2.46
CA MET A 162 20.16 3.06 2.39
C MET A 162 19.25 4.28 2.50
N ASP A 163 19.81 5.43 2.87
CA ASP A 163 19.07 6.69 2.85
C ASP A 163 18.92 7.21 1.40
N PRO A 164 17.69 7.33 0.86
CA PRO A 164 17.47 7.80 -0.50
C PRO A 164 17.83 9.28 -0.71
N ILE A 165 17.85 10.11 0.35
CA ILE A 165 18.07 11.56 0.26
C ILE A 165 19.13 11.97 1.27
N THR A 166 20.40 11.93 0.85
CA THR A 166 21.55 12.11 1.73
C THR A 166 21.99 13.56 1.94
N ASN A 167 21.48 14.51 1.15
CA ASN A 167 21.88 15.92 1.20
C ASN A 167 20.82 16.86 0.61
N LEU A 168 21.00 18.17 0.82
CA LEU A 168 20.06 19.22 0.36
C LEU A 168 19.92 19.29 -1.17
N THR A 169 20.97 18.96 -1.92
CA THR A 169 20.88 18.90 -3.39
C THR A 169 20.00 17.72 -3.84
N GLY A 170 20.09 16.59 -3.15
CA GLY A 170 19.19 15.45 -3.34
C GLY A 170 17.73 15.80 -2.99
N GLU A 171 17.52 16.55 -1.91
CA GLU A 171 16.18 17.03 -1.52
C GLU A 171 15.57 17.95 -2.59
N ALA A 172 16.35 18.89 -3.13
CA ALA A 172 15.90 19.76 -4.21
C ALA A 172 15.52 18.96 -5.48
N ARG A 173 16.32 17.96 -5.84
CA ARG A 173 16.02 17.06 -6.98
C ARG A 173 14.75 16.23 -6.75
N PHE A 174 14.55 15.75 -5.52
CA PHE A 174 13.33 15.04 -5.14
C PHE A 174 12.11 15.94 -5.33
N LEU A 175 12.15 17.18 -4.83
CA LEU A 175 11.06 18.14 -4.99
C LEU A 175 10.78 18.50 -6.45
N GLU A 176 11.82 18.67 -7.27
CA GLU A 176 11.69 18.91 -8.72
C GLU A 176 11.02 17.73 -9.44
N ALA A 177 11.41 16.49 -9.13
CA ALA A 177 10.78 15.30 -9.68
C ALA A 177 9.32 15.16 -9.25
N VAL A 178 9.02 15.47 -7.99
CA VAL A 178 7.65 15.48 -7.45
C VAL A 178 6.80 16.53 -8.15
N GLU A 179 7.29 17.77 -8.30
CA GLU A 179 6.59 18.86 -9.01
C GLU A 179 6.27 18.47 -10.45
N THR A 180 7.24 17.85 -11.15
CA THR A 180 7.11 17.42 -12.55
C THR A 180 6.10 16.28 -12.71
N LEU A 181 6.09 15.30 -11.81
CA LEU A 181 5.29 14.08 -11.93
C LEU A 181 3.97 14.10 -11.14
N TYR A 182 3.67 15.21 -10.44
CA TYR A 182 2.50 15.34 -9.57
C TYR A 182 1.18 14.97 -10.26
N SER A 183 0.97 15.44 -11.50
CA SER A 183 -0.27 15.20 -12.26
C SER A 183 -0.54 13.72 -12.56
N ARG A 184 0.51 12.89 -12.51
CA ARG A 184 0.44 11.42 -12.70
C ARG A 184 0.61 10.66 -11.39
N GLY A 185 0.73 11.33 -10.24
CA GLY A 185 0.97 10.70 -8.95
C GLY A 185 -0.11 9.69 -8.54
N TRP A 186 -1.35 9.88 -8.99
CA TRP A 186 -2.47 8.94 -8.76
C TRP A 186 -2.23 7.55 -9.40
N GLN A 187 -1.37 7.44 -10.41
CA GLN A 187 -1.04 6.17 -11.07
C GLN A 187 -0.23 5.22 -10.18
N LEU A 188 0.40 5.77 -9.14
CA LEU A 188 1.27 5.00 -8.24
C LEU A 188 0.51 4.15 -7.22
N GLY A 189 -0.81 4.29 -7.14
CA GLY A 189 -1.61 3.68 -6.07
C GLY A 189 -1.63 4.52 -4.79
N SER A 190 -2.19 3.94 -3.73
CA SER A 190 -2.51 4.64 -2.48
C SER A 190 -2.37 3.72 -1.27
N ASN A 191 -2.57 4.26 -0.06
CA ASN A 191 -2.62 3.42 1.12
C ASN A 191 -3.84 2.47 1.07
N PRO A 192 -3.80 1.31 1.75
CA PRO A 192 -4.86 0.29 1.67
C PRO A 192 -6.23 0.70 2.23
N GLU A 193 -6.31 1.87 2.87
CA GLU A 193 -7.55 2.47 3.39
C GLU A 193 -8.26 3.36 2.35
N ILE A 194 -7.61 3.66 1.23
CA ILE A 194 -8.11 4.51 0.15
C ILE A 194 -8.58 3.60 -0.99
N GLN A 195 -9.84 3.74 -1.41
CA GLN A 195 -10.37 2.95 -2.51
C GLN A 195 -9.81 3.40 -3.85
N THR A 196 -9.84 4.72 -4.09
CA THR A 196 -9.43 5.31 -5.35
C THR A 196 -8.35 6.35 -5.11
N ALA A 197 -7.18 6.14 -5.71
CA ALA A 197 -6.10 7.11 -5.66
C ALA A 197 -6.51 8.40 -6.38
N ILE A 198 -6.36 9.54 -5.71
CA ILE A 198 -6.62 10.89 -6.25
C ILE A 198 -5.37 11.75 -6.12
N SER A 199 -5.40 13.00 -6.59
CA SER A 199 -4.22 13.87 -6.60
C SER A 199 -3.65 14.14 -5.20
N VAL A 200 -4.51 14.16 -4.17
CA VAL A 200 -4.10 14.34 -2.77
C VAL A 200 -3.74 13.03 -2.06
N HIS A 201 -4.43 11.95 -2.39
CA HIS A 201 -4.31 10.66 -1.71
C HIS A 201 -3.70 9.61 -2.65
N ASN A 202 -2.38 9.61 -2.71
CA ASN A 202 -1.59 8.63 -3.46
C ASN A 202 -0.22 8.44 -2.79
N HIS A 203 0.59 7.51 -3.29
CA HIS A 203 1.92 7.26 -2.72
C HIS A 203 2.91 8.42 -2.91
N LEU A 204 2.81 9.22 -3.98
CA LEU A 204 3.68 10.38 -4.18
C LEU A 204 3.46 11.42 -3.07
N THR A 205 2.22 11.82 -2.84
CA THR A 205 1.90 12.81 -1.80
C THR A 205 2.12 12.25 -0.39
N SER A 206 1.81 10.98 -0.17
CA SER A 206 2.08 10.31 1.10
C SER A 206 3.58 10.26 1.40
N GLY A 207 4.43 10.01 0.40
CA GLY A 207 5.88 10.00 0.56
C GLY A 207 6.44 11.39 0.91
N VAL A 208 5.97 12.43 0.22
CA VAL A 208 6.35 13.83 0.54
C VAL A 208 5.93 14.20 1.96
N MET A 209 4.68 13.92 2.33
CA MET A 209 4.16 14.24 3.66
C MET A 209 4.86 13.44 4.77
N LYS A 210 5.24 12.18 4.52
CA LYS A 210 6.02 11.37 5.47
C LYS A 210 7.43 11.96 5.65
N TYR A 211 8.15 12.19 4.57
CA TYR A 211 9.54 12.68 4.61
C TYR A 211 9.68 14.02 5.36
N PHE A 212 8.83 14.99 5.04
CA PHE A 212 8.87 16.30 5.70
C PHE A 212 8.13 16.32 7.04
N GLY A 213 7.08 15.52 7.20
CA GLY A 213 6.27 15.45 8.41
C GLY A 213 7.00 14.80 9.58
N ASP A 214 7.68 13.67 9.34
CA ASP A 214 8.41 12.94 10.38
C ASP A 214 9.60 13.75 10.92
N SER A 215 10.17 14.63 10.08
CA SER A 215 11.25 15.56 10.47
C SER A 215 10.75 16.93 10.92
N TYR A 216 9.43 17.18 10.94
CA TYR A 216 8.81 18.48 11.22
C TYR A 216 9.31 19.65 10.34
N ARG A 217 9.84 19.35 9.15
CA ARG A 217 10.38 20.34 8.20
C ARG A 217 9.38 20.63 7.09
N TYR A 218 8.27 21.28 7.43
CA TYR A 218 7.18 21.55 6.48
C TYR A 218 7.48 22.64 5.44
N GLY A 219 8.52 23.47 5.63
CA GLY A 219 8.85 24.59 4.74
C GLY A 219 8.95 24.21 3.24
N PRO A 220 9.80 23.24 2.86
CA PRO A 220 9.91 22.82 1.46
C PRO A 220 8.61 22.21 0.91
N ALA A 221 7.84 21.51 1.75
CA ALA A 221 6.53 20.97 1.35
C ALA A 221 5.51 22.09 1.07
N ILE A 222 5.53 23.16 1.86
CA ILE A 222 4.68 24.35 1.64
C ILE A 222 5.00 25.00 0.31
N GLU A 223 6.27 25.25 0.02
CA GLU A 223 6.69 25.84 -1.26
C GLU A 223 6.26 25.00 -2.46
N LEU A 224 6.42 23.68 -2.37
CA LEU A 224 5.97 22.73 -3.38
C LEU A 224 4.45 22.81 -3.59
N PHE A 225 3.66 22.67 -2.51
CA PHE A 225 2.21 22.63 -2.64
C PHE A 225 1.60 24.01 -2.96
N GLU A 226 2.27 25.11 -2.66
CA GLU A 226 1.86 26.44 -3.15
C GLU A 226 1.94 26.55 -4.67
N LYS A 227 2.97 25.95 -5.29
CA LYS A 227 3.08 25.90 -6.76
C LYS A 227 2.04 24.98 -7.35
N VAL A 228 1.93 23.76 -6.82
CA VAL A 228 1.01 22.73 -7.33
C VAL A 228 -0.46 23.16 -7.17
N ARG A 229 -0.81 23.86 -6.08
CA ARG A 229 -2.18 24.36 -5.87
C ARG A 229 -2.69 25.28 -6.99
N LYS A 230 -1.78 25.93 -7.72
CA LYS A 230 -2.16 26.80 -8.84
C LYS A 230 -2.83 26.04 -9.97
N SER A 231 -2.40 24.79 -10.22
CA SER A 231 -3.00 23.91 -11.22
C SER A 231 -4.06 22.98 -10.63
N ASP A 232 -3.88 22.52 -9.40
CA ASP A 232 -4.82 21.63 -8.72
C ASP A 232 -5.30 22.22 -7.37
N PRO A 233 -6.53 22.75 -7.30
CA PRO A 233 -7.10 23.29 -6.06
C PRO A 233 -7.13 22.27 -4.90
N GLU A 234 -7.19 20.96 -5.19
CA GLU A 234 -7.29 19.92 -4.15
C GLU A 234 -6.01 19.80 -3.34
N ALA A 235 -4.86 20.10 -3.97
CA ALA A 235 -3.56 20.19 -3.30
C ALA A 235 -3.55 21.20 -2.13
N GLY A 236 -4.55 22.10 -2.07
CA GLY A 236 -4.81 22.95 -0.91
C GLY A 236 -4.97 22.17 0.40
N ALA A 237 -5.43 20.91 0.37
CA ALA A 237 -5.51 20.05 1.54
C ALA A 237 -4.11 19.73 2.09
N LEU A 238 -3.17 19.38 1.22
CA LEU A 238 -1.77 19.09 1.58
C LEU A 238 -1.04 20.35 2.07
N LEU A 239 -1.29 21.48 1.40
CA LEU A 239 -0.74 22.77 1.79
C LEU A 239 -1.24 23.20 3.18
N ALA A 240 -2.55 23.12 3.41
CA ALA A 240 -3.14 23.45 4.71
C ALA A 240 -2.62 22.54 5.82
N ARG A 241 -2.51 21.24 5.56
CA ARG A 241 -1.91 20.29 6.51
C ARG A 241 -0.46 20.64 6.83
N SER A 242 0.32 21.08 5.84
CA SER A 242 1.71 21.50 6.02
C SER A 242 1.83 22.78 6.86
N PHE A 243 0.99 23.80 6.62
CA PHE A 243 0.95 25.00 7.45
C PHE A 243 0.53 24.71 8.90
N ILE A 244 -0.48 23.86 9.10
CA ILE A 244 -0.90 23.42 10.43
C ILE A 244 0.25 22.69 11.14
N GLY A 245 0.97 21.81 10.43
CA GLY A 245 2.16 21.13 10.96
C GLY A 245 3.31 22.07 11.35
N GLN A 246 3.41 23.24 10.72
CA GLN A 246 4.36 24.30 11.07
C GLN A 246 3.85 25.23 12.18
N ASN A 247 2.69 24.95 12.78
CA ASN A 247 2.00 25.83 13.74
C ASN A 247 1.52 27.16 13.15
N GLU A 248 1.38 27.27 11.83
CA GLU A 248 0.79 28.43 11.15
C GLU A 248 -0.70 28.19 10.82
N GLU A 249 -1.47 27.82 11.85
CA GLU A 249 -2.86 27.38 11.73
C GLU A 249 -3.77 28.38 10.99
N ASN A 250 -3.61 29.67 11.27
CA ASN A 250 -4.41 30.73 10.63
C ASN A 250 -4.26 30.71 9.11
N LYS A 251 -3.03 30.51 8.59
CA LYS A 251 -2.80 30.43 7.14
C LYS A 251 -3.44 29.16 6.57
N GLY A 252 -3.29 28.04 7.27
CA GLY A 252 -3.93 26.78 6.90
C GLY A 252 -5.46 26.91 6.77
N VAL A 253 -6.12 27.50 7.76
CA VAL A 253 -7.59 27.71 7.74
C VAL A 253 -8.02 28.68 6.62
N LEU A 254 -7.26 29.75 6.38
CA LEU A 254 -7.55 30.68 5.28
C LEU A 254 -7.47 29.99 3.91
N ILE A 255 -6.49 29.11 3.72
CA ILE A 255 -6.34 28.30 2.51
C ILE A 255 -7.52 27.34 2.36
N LEU A 256 -7.89 26.62 3.43
CA LEU A 256 -9.06 25.74 3.42
C LEU A 256 -10.33 26.51 3.04
N ASN A 257 -10.57 27.69 3.63
CA ASN A 257 -11.73 28.50 3.29
C ASN A 257 -11.76 28.92 1.82
N HIS A 258 -10.60 29.32 1.28
CA HIS A 258 -10.47 29.72 -0.11
C HIS A 258 -10.74 28.54 -1.06
N GLU A 259 -10.14 27.37 -0.81
CA GLU A 259 -10.31 26.21 -1.68
C GLU A 259 -11.68 25.55 -1.54
N LEU A 260 -12.26 25.46 -0.34
CA LEU A 260 -13.61 24.92 -0.15
C LEU A 260 -14.70 25.78 -0.79
N LYS A 261 -14.47 27.09 -0.98
CA LYS A 261 -15.36 27.94 -1.79
C LYS A 261 -15.33 27.56 -3.28
N ARG A 262 -14.22 27.03 -3.76
CA ARG A 262 -14.03 26.60 -5.16
C ARG A 262 -14.45 25.15 -5.36
N MET A 263 -14.16 24.29 -4.40
CA MET A 263 -14.46 22.86 -4.40
C MET A 263 -15.13 22.43 -3.09
N PRO A 264 -16.44 22.71 -2.92
CA PRO A 264 -17.14 22.43 -1.67
C PRO A 264 -17.20 20.95 -1.32
N MET A 265 -17.23 20.07 -2.32
CA MET A 265 -17.47 18.63 -2.16
C MET A 265 -16.19 17.81 -1.93
N SER A 266 -15.02 18.44 -1.96
CA SER A 266 -13.72 17.76 -1.82
C SER A 266 -13.53 17.24 -0.40
N TYR A 267 -13.65 15.91 -0.23
CA TYR A 267 -13.50 15.27 1.08
C TYR A 267 -12.10 15.46 1.70
N PRO A 268 -10.97 15.52 0.94
CA PRO A 268 -9.66 15.77 1.54
C PRO A 268 -9.58 17.15 2.21
N LEU A 269 -10.12 18.20 1.57
CA LEU A 269 -10.18 19.54 2.16
C LEU A 269 -11.06 19.55 3.43
N LEU A 270 -12.23 18.90 3.36
CA LEU A 270 -13.13 18.76 4.50
C LEU A 270 -12.47 17.99 5.65
N HIS A 271 -11.75 16.91 5.37
CA HIS A 271 -11.05 16.11 6.38
C HIS A 271 -9.99 16.91 7.13
N VAL A 272 -9.18 17.70 6.42
CA VAL A 272 -8.18 18.57 7.09
C VAL A 272 -8.88 19.60 7.99
N GLN A 273 -10.02 20.15 7.56
CA GLN A 273 -10.81 21.06 8.39
C GLN A 273 -11.42 20.35 9.61
N VAL A 274 -11.94 19.13 9.44
CA VAL A 274 -12.46 18.30 10.53
C VAL A 274 -11.37 18.01 11.56
N ASP A 275 -10.18 17.58 11.12
CA ASP A 275 -9.06 17.28 12.02
C ASP A 275 -8.58 18.52 12.77
N PHE A 276 -8.58 19.69 12.11
CA PHE A 276 -8.31 20.96 12.77
C PHE A 276 -9.35 21.29 13.85
N LEU A 277 -10.64 21.17 13.56
CA LEU A 277 -11.71 21.44 14.53
C LEU A 277 -11.67 20.46 15.72
N ARG A 278 -11.37 19.18 15.47
CA ARG A 278 -11.19 18.17 16.51
C ARG A 278 -10.03 18.51 17.43
N SER A 279 -8.90 19.00 16.90
CA SER A 279 -7.77 19.42 17.74
C SER A 279 -8.12 20.62 18.64
N LYS A 280 -9.05 21.47 18.21
CA LYS A 280 -9.62 22.58 18.99
C LYS A 280 -10.79 22.18 19.89
N LYS A 281 -11.19 20.90 19.90
CA LYS A 281 -12.35 20.36 20.64
C LYS A 281 -13.70 20.93 20.18
N GLU A 282 -13.77 21.50 18.98
CA GLU A 282 -15.00 22.02 18.38
C GLU A 282 -15.77 20.92 17.64
N TYR A 283 -16.23 19.92 18.39
CA TYR A 283 -16.78 18.69 17.81
C TYR A 283 -18.11 18.88 17.10
N THR A 284 -18.92 19.88 17.49
CA THR A 284 -20.23 20.12 16.88
C THR A 284 -20.11 20.57 15.42
N MET A 285 -19.11 21.39 15.11
CA MET A 285 -18.81 21.81 13.74
C MET A 285 -18.12 20.67 12.97
N ALA A 286 -17.18 19.98 13.62
CA ALA A 286 -16.51 18.81 13.04
C ALA A 286 -17.53 17.76 12.58
N LEU A 287 -18.58 17.50 13.37
CA LEU A 287 -19.63 16.54 13.04
C LEU A 287 -20.42 16.95 11.80
N LYS A 288 -20.78 18.23 11.66
CA LYS A 288 -21.50 18.74 10.49
C LYS A 288 -20.69 18.53 9.21
N LEU A 289 -19.40 18.84 9.26
CA LEU A 289 -18.50 18.68 8.12
C LEU A 289 -18.20 17.22 7.81
N ALA A 290 -18.01 16.37 8.81
CA ALA A 290 -17.78 14.94 8.61
C ALA A 290 -19.01 14.24 8.01
N LYS A 291 -20.23 14.58 8.48
CA LYS A 291 -21.47 14.11 7.85
C LYS A 291 -21.59 14.58 6.41
N PHE A 292 -21.23 15.84 6.15
CA PHE A 292 -21.22 16.36 4.80
C PHE A 292 -20.25 15.58 3.90
N ALA A 293 -19.01 15.33 4.35
CA ALA A 293 -18.02 14.53 3.61
C ALA A 293 -18.50 13.10 3.31
N VAL A 294 -19.18 12.43 4.25
CA VAL A 294 -19.80 11.12 4.01
C VAL A 294 -20.92 11.21 2.97
N ASN A 295 -21.78 12.23 3.06
CA ASN A 295 -22.85 12.42 2.10
C ASN A 295 -22.34 12.71 0.68
N THR A 296 -21.20 13.40 0.54
CA THR A 296 -20.60 13.67 -0.78
C THR A 296 -19.85 12.47 -1.33
N THR A 297 -19.20 11.68 -0.48
CA THR A 297 -18.35 10.55 -0.86
C THR A 297 -18.61 9.32 0.02
N PRO A 298 -19.78 8.67 -0.12
CA PRO A 298 -20.18 7.55 0.73
C PRO A 298 -19.46 6.24 0.39
N SER A 299 -18.82 6.14 -0.78
CA SER A 299 -18.07 4.96 -1.18
C SER A 299 -16.70 4.87 -0.51
N GLU A 300 -16.14 5.98 0.00
CA GLU A 300 -14.78 5.99 0.55
C GLU A 300 -14.76 5.65 2.05
N PHE A 301 -13.97 4.66 2.43
CA PHE A 301 -13.83 4.23 3.83
C PHE A 301 -13.40 5.38 4.76
N LEU A 302 -12.47 6.23 4.30
CA LEU A 302 -11.91 7.30 5.12
C LEU A 302 -12.96 8.31 5.60
N THR A 303 -14.03 8.57 4.83
CA THR A 303 -15.07 9.52 5.24
C THR A 303 -15.88 8.98 6.42
N TRP A 304 -16.25 7.70 6.37
CA TRP A 304 -16.93 6.98 7.45
C TRP A 304 -16.04 6.80 8.68
N ALA A 305 -14.77 6.45 8.47
CA ALA A 305 -13.78 6.34 9.55
C ALA A 305 -13.62 7.69 10.27
N LYS A 306 -13.52 8.80 9.53
CA LYS A 306 -13.42 10.15 10.10
C LYS A 306 -14.69 10.54 10.87
N LEU A 307 -15.87 10.24 10.34
CA LEU A 307 -17.15 10.48 11.03
C LEU A 307 -17.24 9.66 12.33
N THR A 308 -16.79 8.40 12.31
CA THR A 308 -16.73 7.53 13.49
C THR A 308 -15.80 8.13 14.56
N GLU A 309 -14.61 8.61 14.16
CA GLU A 309 -13.68 9.30 15.05
C GLU A 309 -14.34 10.52 15.74
N VAL A 310 -15.10 11.32 14.99
CA VAL A 310 -15.82 12.48 15.55
C VAL A 310 -16.92 12.06 16.53
N TYR A 311 -17.69 11.00 16.24
CA TYR A 311 -18.70 10.50 17.16
C TYR A 311 -18.12 9.98 18.47
N ILE A 312 -16.97 9.29 18.39
CA ILE A 312 -16.22 8.85 19.58
C ILE A 312 -15.77 10.06 20.41
N ASP A 313 -15.28 11.12 19.77
CA ASP A 313 -14.84 12.35 20.47
C ASP A 313 -15.99 13.08 21.18
N ILE A 314 -17.21 13.03 20.62
CA ILE A 314 -18.43 13.60 21.21
C ILE A 314 -18.96 12.75 22.38
N GLY A 315 -18.63 11.45 22.40
CA GLY A 315 -19.18 10.48 23.35
C GLY A 315 -20.51 9.85 22.90
N ASP A 316 -20.88 10.03 21.63
CA ASP A 316 -22.06 9.40 21.03
C ASP A 316 -21.69 8.03 20.44
N TYR A 317 -21.55 7.07 21.34
CA TYR A 317 -21.02 5.74 21.01
C TYR A 317 -22.00 4.89 20.18
N GLN A 318 -23.32 5.12 20.32
CA GLN A 318 -24.32 4.43 19.51
C GLN A 318 -24.19 4.80 18.03
N ASN A 319 -24.09 6.10 17.73
CA ASN A 319 -23.89 6.56 16.37
C ASN A 319 -22.49 6.21 15.84
N ALA A 320 -21.47 6.18 16.70
CA ALA A 320 -20.14 5.69 16.30
C ALA A 320 -20.21 4.22 15.81
N LEU A 321 -20.91 3.34 16.54
CA LEU A 321 -21.09 1.94 16.14
C LEU A 321 -21.90 1.79 14.86
N LEU A 322 -23.00 2.53 14.70
CA LEU A 322 -23.78 2.55 13.46
C LEU A 322 -22.94 2.99 12.26
N THR A 323 -22.16 4.05 12.44
CA THR A 323 -21.28 4.59 11.39
C THR A 323 -20.20 3.58 11.03
N LEU A 324 -19.59 2.93 12.03
CA LEU A 324 -18.56 1.92 11.82
C LEU A 324 -19.09 0.68 11.08
N ASN A 325 -20.32 0.25 11.39
CA ASN A 325 -20.98 -0.85 10.68
C ASN A 325 -21.34 -0.50 9.23
N SER A 326 -21.49 0.79 8.93
CA SER A 326 -21.81 1.29 7.59
C SER A 326 -20.57 1.57 6.74
N CYS A 327 -19.36 1.44 7.31
CA CYS A 327 -18.11 1.66 6.60
C CYS A 327 -17.97 0.69 5.41
N PRO A 328 -17.69 1.18 4.18
CA PRO A 328 -17.33 0.31 3.07
C PRO A 328 -15.98 -0.35 3.36
N MET A 329 -15.91 -1.67 3.24
CA MET A 329 -14.71 -2.45 3.52
C MET A 329 -14.06 -2.89 2.21
N PHE A 330 -12.75 -2.73 2.12
CA PHE A 330 -11.98 -3.10 0.94
C PHE A 330 -11.03 -4.24 1.24
N THR A 331 -10.89 -5.13 0.27
CA THR A 331 -9.89 -6.19 0.29
C THR A 331 -8.50 -5.57 0.27
N TYR A 332 -7.70 -5.89 1.28
CA TYR A 332 -6.30 -5.49 1.32
C TYR A 332 -5.55 -6.07 0.12
N SER A 333 -4.83 -5.21 -0.60
CA SER A 333 -3.85 -5.62 -1.60
C SER A 333 -2.48 -5.66 -0.94
N GLU A 334 -1.82 -6.81 -1.01
CA GLU A 334 -0.45 -6.95 -0.54
C GLU A 334 0.48 -6.04 -1.36
N ARG A 335 1.57 -5.60 -0.71
CA ARG A 335 2.61 -4.84 -1.40
C ARG A 335 3.24 -5.68 -2.50
N ASP A 336 3.58 -5.01 -3.60
CA ASP A 336 4.17 -5.66 -4.77
C ASP A 336 5.45 -6.43 -4.38
N MET A 337 5.38 -7.75 -4.48
CA MET A 337 6.48 -8.66 -4.25
C MET A 337 6.34 -9.86 -5.19
N HIS A 338 7.45 -10.52 -5.52
CA HIS A 338 7.45 -11.71 -6.35
C HIS A 338 8.05 -12.88 -5.58
N ARG A 339 7.53 -14.07 -5.84
CA ARG A 339 8.07 -15.30 -5.25
C ARG A 339 9.42 -15.61 -5.90
N MET A 340 10.47 -15.65 -5.09
CA MET A 340 11.78 -16.10 -5.54
C MET A 340 11.89 -17.62 -5.53
N PRO A 341 12.72 -18.18 -6.44
CA PRO A 341 13.26 -19.53 -6.28
C PRO A 341 13.95 -19.69 -4.91
N ALA A 342 13.94 -20.91 -4.39
CA ALA A 342 14.62 -21.20 -3.12
C ALA A 342 16.14 -21.06 -3.32
N PRO A 343 16.84 -20.26 -2.49
CA PRO A 343 18.26 -20.04 -2.66
C PRO A 343 19.04 -21.32 -2.32
N ALA A 344 20.08 -21.62 -3.09
CA ALA A 344 20.99 -22.73 -2.83
C ALA A 344 21.76 -22.53 -1.51
N LYS A 345 22.04 -21.27 -1.18
CA LYS A 345 22.70 -20.86 0.06
C LYS A 345 22.30 -19.43 0.42
N THR A 346 22.15 -19.17 1.71
CA THR A 346 21.88 -17.83 2.26
C THR A 346 23.07 -17.37 3.08
N HIS A 347 23.49 -16.11 2.89
CA HIS A 347 24.53 -15.44 3.65
C HIS A 347 23.95 -14.16 4.25
N LEU A 348 23.85 -14.10 5.58
CA LEU A 348 23.35 -12.93 6.32
C LEU A 348 24.42 -12.49 7.32
N PRO A 349 25.39 -11.67 6.89
CA PRO A 349 26.50 -11.29 7.75
C PRO A 349 26.03 -10.35 8.86
N ILE A 350 26.54 -10.59 10.06
CA ILE A 350 26.36 -9.72 11.22
C ILE A 350 27.60 -8.83 11.33
N LYS A 351 27.42 -7.52 11.44
CA LYS A 351 28.54 -6.61 11.65
C LYS A 351 29.22 -6.88 12.98
N VAL A 352 30.54 -6.88 12.98
CA VAL A 352 31.36 -7.15 14.18
C VAL A 352 31.01 -6.20 15.33
N ASP A 353 30.76 -4.92 15.04
CA ASP A 353 30.37 -3.94 16.08
C ASP A 353 29.03 -4.30 16.74
N ILE A 354 28.09 -4.89 15.99
CA ILE A 354 26.81 -5.35 16.52
C ILE A 354 27.01 -6.59 17.37
N LEU A 355 27.84 -7.53 16.93
CA LEU A 355 28.20 -8.71 17.73
C LEU A 355 28.84 -8.30 19.06
N ASN A 356 29.78 -7.35 19.01
CA ASN A 356 30.49 -6.82 20.17
C ASN A 356 29.59 -6.00 21.11
N SER A 357 28.49 -5.44 20.60
CA SER A 357 27.55 -4.67 21.42
C SER A 357 26.73 -5.53 22.38
N GLY A 358 26.68 -6.85 22.18
CA GLY A 358 25.83 -7.76 22.97
C GLY A 358 24.33 -7.56 22.76
N ILE A 359 23.91 -6.69 21.82
CA ILE A 359 22.48 -6.44 21.49
C ILE A 359 21.84 -7.67 20.85
N MET A 360 22.63 -8.47 20.12
CA MET A 360 22.13 -9.71 19.53
C MET A 360 22.11 -10.80 20.59
N GLU A 361 20.92 -11.17 21.04
CA GLU A 361 20.74 -12.41 21.80
C GLU A 361 21.06 -13.59 20.88
N GLU A 362 22.02 -14.43 21.25
CA GLU A 362 22.53 -15.56 20.45
C GLU A 362 21.46 -16.63 20.11
N ASP A 363 20.23 -16.52 20.63
CA ASP A 363 19.26 -17.63 20.68
C ASP A 363 17.78 -17.23 20.49
N ALA A 364 17.46 -16.22 19.67
CA ALA A 364 16.06 -15.86 19.38
C ALA A 364 15.27 -17.00 18.70
N ALA A 365 15.92 -17.81 17.85
CA ALA A 365 15.28 -18.92 17.13
C ALA A 365 14.84 -20.06 18.07
N SER A 366 15.51 -20.22 19.22
CA SER A 366 15.20 -21.26 20.20
C SER A 366 13.95 -20.90 21.04
N ARG A 367 13.60 -19.60 21.16
CA ARG A 367 12.47 -19.10 21.95
C ARG A 367 11.15 -18.94 21.19
N GLU A 368 11.14 -18.91 19.84
CA GLU A 368 9.89 -18.87 19.08
C GLU A 368 8.98 -20.09 19.35
N ASN A 369 9.57 -21.22 19.74
CA ASN A 369 8.84 -22.42 20.15
C ASN A 369 8.27 -22.37 21.59
N GLU A 370 8.54 -21.32 22.36
CA GLU A 370 8.02 -21.15 23.73
C GLU A 370 6.82 -20.18 23.82
N ALA A 371 6.36 -19.62 22.69
CA ALA A 371 5.20 -18.74 22.69
C ALA A 371 3.92 -19.51 23.10
N ASP A 372 3.12 -18.93 24.00
CA ASP A 372 1.83 -19.50 24.40
C ASP A 372 0.94 -19.70 23.16
N PRO A 373 0.46 -20.93 22.88
CA PRO A 373 -0.39 -21.21 21.72
C PRO A 373 -1.63 -20.31 21.61
N ASN A 374 -2.16 -19.81 22.72
CA ASN A 374 -3.30 -18.90 22.72
C ASN A 374 -2.92 -17.51 22.21
N LEU A 375 -1.70 -17.03 22.51
CA LEU A 375 -1.20 -15.75 22.00
C LEU A 375 -0.90 -15.84 20.50
N SER A 376 -0.32 -16.94 20.04
CA SER A 376 -0.02 -17.17 18.62
C SER A 376 -1.28 -17.28 17.75
N ARG A 377 -2.42 -17.65 18.33
CA ARG A 377 -3.71 -17.81 17.64
C ARG A 377 -4.57 -16.55 17.60
N LEU A 378 -4.11 -15.44 18.19
CA LEU A 378 -4.88 -14.20 18.16
C LEU A 378 -5.07 -13.75 16.68
N PRO A 379 -6.30 -13.46 16.24
CA PRO A 379 -6.57 -13.14 14.83
C PRO A 379 -6.26 -11.67 14.49
N ALA A 380 -6.22 -10.78 15.49
CA ALA A 380 -6.07 -9.34 15.28
C ALA A 380 -4.78 -8.93 14.53
N PRO A 381 -3.60 -9.55 14.76
CA PRO A 381 -2.37 -9.25 13.99
C PRO A 381 -2.46 -9.54 12.49
N ALA A 382 -3.41 -10.39 12.05
CA ALA A 382 -3.64 -10.70 10.65
C ALA A 382 -4.61 -9.72 9.97
N LEU A 383 -5.18 -8.75 10.70
CA LEU A 383 -6.05 -7.74 10.12
C LEU A 383 -5.24 -6.70 9.36
N HIS A 384 -5.68 -6.35 8.15
CA HIS A 384 -4.98 -5.42 7.27
C HIS A 384 -5.95 -4.38 6.67
N GLY A 385 -5.40 -3.27 6.19
CA GLY A 385 -6.14 -2.18 5.55
C GLY A 385 -7.34 -1.69 6.36
N THR A 386 -8.50 -1.59 5.69
CA THR A 386 -9.76 -1.11 6.30
C THR A 386 -10.15 -1.89 7.56
N PHE A 387 -9.95 -3.22 7.59
CA PHE A 387 -10.26 -4.06 8.77
C PHE A 387 -9.39 -3.73 9.97
N SER A 388 -8.08 -3.51 9.76
CA SER A 388 -7.18 -3.09 10.83
C SER A 388 -7.57 -1.73 11.38
N LYS A 389 -7.92 -0.77 10.51
CA LYS A 389 -8.32 0.58 10.93
C LYS A 389 -9.68 0.57 11.64
N ALA A 390 -10.66 -0.18 11.15
CA ALA A 390 -11.94 -0.38 11.82
C ALA A 390 -11.76 -1.01 13.21
N TYR A 391 -10.90 -2.03 13.32
CA TYR A 391 -10.55 -2.64 14.61
C TYR A 391 -9.88 -1.64 15.56
N SER A 392 -8.99 -0.77 15.06
CA SER A 392 -8.41 0.32 15.85
C SER A 392 -9.45 1.32 16.36
N LEU A 393 -10.48 1.64 15.57
CA LEU A 393 -11.59 2.49 16.03
C LEU A 393 -12.42 1.78 17.10
N LEU A 394 -12.68 0.49 16.94
CA LEU A 394 -13.39 -0.31 17.93
C LEU A 394 -12.63 -0.42 19.25
N THR A 395 -11.31 -0.62 19.22
CA THR A 395 -10.48 -0.64 20.43
C THR A 395 -10.41 0.75 21.08
N THR A 396 -10.41 1.83 20.30
CA THR A 396 -10.51 3.20 20.82
C THR A 396 -11.83 3.43 21.54
N LEU A 397 -12.94 2.96 20.97
CA LEU A 397 -14.26 3.02 21.59
C LEU A 397 -14.29 2.17 22.87
N TRP A 398 -13.79 0.93 22.83
CA TRP A 398 -13.68 0.07 24.00
C TRP A 398 -12.87 0.72 25.14
N ASN A 399 -11.74 1.35 24.83
CA ASN A 399 -10.92 2.07 25.81
C ASN A 399 -11.65 3.25 26.48
N LYS A 400 -12.66 3.84 25.82
CA LYS A 400 -13.45 4.96 26.35
C LYS A 400 -14.62 4.51 27.20
N VAL A 401 -15.31 3.43 26.81
CA VAL A 401 -16.61 3.05 27.40
C VAL A 401 -16.51 1.83 28.33
N GLY A 402 -15.51 0.97 28.13
CA GLY A 402 -15.40 -0.34 28.77
C GLY A 402 -16.20 -1.43 28.05
N TRP A 403 -15.90 -2.69 28.37
CA TRP A 403 -16.48 -3.85 27.67
C TRP A 403 -18.00 -3.99 27.85
N ASP A 404 -18.49 -3.90 29.08
CA ASP A 404 -19.92 -4.14 29.37
C ASP A 404 -20.81 -3.07 28.75
N ASN A 405 -20.40 -1.81 28.82
CA ASN A 405 -21.13 -0.70 28.20
C ASN A 405 -21.08 -0.77 26.68
N LEU A 406 -19.96 -1.22 26.10
CA LEU A 406 -19.87 -1.47 24.66
C LEU A 406 -20.87 -2.53 24.22
N LEU A 407 -20.99 -3.64 24.96
CA LEU A 407 -22.00 -4.67 24.69
C LEU A 407 -23.43 -4.13 24.83
N LYS A 408 -23.70 -3.28 25.82
CA LYS A 408 -24.99 -2.62 25.97
C LYS A 408 -25.33 -1.73 24.78
N CYS A 409 -24.40 -0.85 24.37
CA CYS A 409 -24.56 -0.04 23.17
C CYS A 409 -24.77 -0.90 21.93
N ARG A 410 -24.05 -2.03 21.81
CA ARG A 410 -24.23 -2.99 20.71
C ARG A 410 -25.65 -3.56 20.69
N SER A 411 -26.19 -4.01 21.82
CA SER A 411 -27.55 -4.57 21.90
C SER A 411 -28.66 -3.55 21.67
N GLU A 412 -28.43 -2.27 21.96
CA GLU A 412 -29.41 -1.20 21.71
C GLU A 412 -29.49 -0.86 20.22
N VAL A 413 -28.40 -1.06 19.49
CA VAL A 413 -28.21 -0.56 18.12
C VAL A 413 -28.35 -1.67 17.07
N PHE A 414 -27.92 -2.88 17.40
CA PHE A 414 -27.95 -4.03 16.49
C PHE A 414 -28.95 -5.07 16.96
N VAL A 415 -29.70 -5.60 16.00
CA VAL A 415 -30.56 -6.76 16.24
C VAL A 415 -29.66 -7.98 16.42
N MET A 416 -29.81 -8.67 17.54
CA MET A 416 -29.06 -9.90 17.80
C MET A 416 -29.61 -11.04 16.91
N GLU A 417 -28.77 -11.96 16.44
CA GLU A 417 -29.20 -13.09 15.59
C GLU A 417 -30.37 -13.88 16.19
N GLU A 418 -30.40 -14.06 17.52
CA GLU A 418 -31.47 -14.75 18.22
C GLU A 418 -32.80 -13.98 18.15
N GLU A 419 -32.76 -12.65 18.23
CA GLU A 419 -33.94 -11.80 18.12
C GLU A 419 -34.47 -11.79 16.68
N TYR A 420 -33.57 -11.75 15.69
CA TYR A 420 -33.93 -11.87 14.28
C TYR A 420 -34.54 -13.24 13.95
N ARG A 421 -33.95 -14.34 14.41
CA ARG A 421 -34.50 -15.70 14.23
C ARG A 421 -35.85 -15.86 14.90
N THR A 422 -36.04 -15.27 16.08
CA THR A 422 -37.32 -15.34 16.81
C THR A 422 -38.40 -14.48 16.14
N GLN A 423 -38.04 -13.32 15.58
CA GLN A 423 -38.96 -12.50 14.78
C GLN A 423 -39.34 -13.21 13.48
N LYS A 424 -38.37 -13.77 12.74
CA LYS A 424 -38.64 -14.56 11.53
C LYS A 424 -39.51 -15.78 11.83
N ALA A 425 -39.24 -16.50 12.91
CA ALA A 425 -40.09 -17.62 13.35
C ALA A 425 -41.50 -17.16 13.75
N LYS A 426 -41.66 -15.98 14.37
CA LYS A 426 -42.98 -15.41 14.68
C LYS A 426 -43.73 -14.97 13.41
N GLU A 427 -43.05 -14.35 12.46
CA GLU A 427 -43.63 -13.97 11.16
C GLU A 427 -44.05 -15.19 10.35
N ASP A 428 -43.26 -16.27 10.36
CA ASP A 428 -43.61 -17.52 9.67
C ASP A 428 -44.85 -18.17 10.31
N VAL A 429 -44.98 -18.11 11.64
CA VAL A 429 -46.17 -18.59 12.38
C VAL A 429 -47.41 -17.73 12.12
N GLU A 430 -47.27 -16.41 12.00
CA GLU A 430 -48.38 -15.51 11.65
C GLU A 430 -48.83 -15.65 10.19
N LYS A 431 -47.91 -15.98 9.27
CA LYS A 431 -48.26 -16.33 7.88
C LYS A 431 -48.93 -17.70 7.76
N THR A 432 -48.67 -18.63 8.68
CA THR A 432 -49.38 -19.92 8.71
C THR A 432 -50.74 -19.83 9.41
N SER A 433 -50.95 -18.89 10.33
CA SER A 433 -52.22 -18.71 11.04
C SER A 433 -53.24 -17.82 10.33
N SER A 434 -52.87 -17.20 9.21
CA SER A 434 -53.74 -16.34 8.38
C SER A 434 -54.32 -17.03 7.13
N ILE A 435 -54.21 -18.37 7.03
CA ILE A 435 -54.83 -19.16 5.96
C ILE A 435 -55.98 -19.99 6.55
N GLU A 436 -57.16 -19.38 6.69
CA GLU A 436 -58.44 -20.11 6.71
C GLU A 436 -59.00 -20.19 5.27
N PRO A 437 -59.77 -21.25 4.93
CA PRO A 437 -59.99 -21.63 3.55
C PRO A 437 -61.21 -20.91 2.96
N GLU A 438 -61.01 -19.81 2.24
CA GLU A 438 -62.04 -19.31 1.33
C GLU A 438 -61.92 -19.94 -0.06
N THR A 439 -63.03 -20.55 -0.45
CA THR A 439 -63.31 -21.23 -1.70
C THR A 439 -63.12 -20.34 -2.93
N LYS A 440 -62.55 -20.97 -3.96
CA LYS A 440 -62.30 -20.47 -5.32
C LYS A 440 -63.53 -19.86 -5.99
N ASP A 441 -63.34 -18.75 -6.71
CA ASP A 441 -63.76 -18.66 -8.11
C ASP A 441 -62.92 -17.63 -8.91
N GLU A 442 -62.72 -17.96 -10.19
CA GLU A 442 -61.80 -17.41 -11.20
C GLU A 442 -62.23 -16.00 -11.69
N THR A 443 -61.40 -15.04 -12.15
CA THR A 443 -60.63 -15.05 -13.41
C THR A 443 -59.92 -13.67 -13.65
N VAL A 444 -58.66 -13.72 -14.13
CA VAL A 444 -58.07 -12.98 -15.28
C VAL A 444 -57.44 -11.56 -15.13
N THR A 445 -56.10 -11.56 -15.33
CA THR A 445 -55.15 -10.64 -16.02
C THR A 445 -54.41 -9.46 -15.35
N MET A 446 -53.08 -9.68 -15.31
CA MET A 446 -51.95 -8.87 -15.87
C MET A 446 -51.01 -8.07 -14.96
N ASP A 447 -49.73 -8.30 -15.25
CA ASP A 447 -48.47 -7.62 -14.91
C ASP A 447 -47.95 -7.61 -13.48
N GLN A 448 -46.94 -8.46 -13.25
CA GLN A 448 -45.89 -8.21 -12.27
C GLN A 448 -44.51 -8.43 -12.90
N THR A 449 -43.83 -7.31 -13.10
CA THR A 449 -42.37 -7.19 -13.22
C THR A 449 -41.71 -7.67 -11.94
N GLU A 450 -40.85 -8.68 -12.03
CA GLU A 450 -40.00 -9.15 -10.94
C GLU A 450 -38.99 -8.06 -10.52
N ASN A 451 -39.24 -7.44 -9.37
CA ASN A 451 -38.24 -6.72 -8.60
C ASN A 451 -37.55 -7.74 -7.68
N LYS A 452 -36.45 -8.36 -8.14
CA LYS A 452 -35.59 -9.16 -7.27
C LYS A 452 -34.86 -8.25 -6.30
N SER A 453 -35.18 -8.38 -5.01
CA SER A 453 -34.52 -7.63 -3.95
C SER A 453 -33.05 -8.06 -3.81
N VAL A 454 -32.19 -7.07 -3.52
CA VAL A 454 -30.73 -7.17 -3.43
C VAL A 454 -30.25 -8.06 -2.25
N CYS A 455 -31.15 -8.59 -1.42
CA CYS A 455 -30.81 -9.39 -0.25
C CYS A 455 -30.43 -10.85 -0.55
N GLU A 456 -30.87 -11.45 -1.66
CA GLU A 456 -30.60 -12.88 -1.95
C GLU A 456 -29.17 -13.15 -2.51
N LEU A 457 -28.42 -12.12 -2.87
CA LEU A 457 -27.03 -12.28 -3.35
C LEU A 457 -26.01 -12.32 -2.21
N ALA A 458 -26.39 -11.91 -0.99
CA ALA A 458 -25.50 -11.91 0.17
C ALA A 458 -25.40 -13.28 0.87
N GLU A 459 -26.38 -14.17 0.66
CA GLU A 459 -26.43 -15.46 1.36
C GLU A 459 -25.52 -16.55 0.75
N ASN A 460 -24.94 -16.35 -0.44
CA ASN A 460 -24.05 -17.34 -1.06
C ASN A 460 -22.55 -17.14 -0.80
N LEU A 461 -22.15 -16.21 0.09
CA LEU A 461 -20.75 -15.99 0.47
C LEU A 461 -20.45 -16.35 1.94
N GLY A 462 -21.45 -16.80 2.70
CA GLY A 462 -21.37 -16.99 4.15
C GLY A 462 -21.22 -18.43 4.65
N ALA A 463 -20.82 -19.38 3.82
CA ALA A 463 -20.65 -20.77 4.26
C ALA A 463 -19.37 -21.40 3.71
N VAL A 464 -18.22 -21.05 4.29
CA VAL A 464 -17.01 -21.88 4.23
C VAL A 464 -16.83 -22.53 5.59
N HIS A 465 -17.44 -23.69 5.74
CA HIS A 465 -17.07 -24.65 6.78
C HIS A 465 -15.77 -25.34 6.32
N LEU A 466 -14.68 -25.12 7.04
CA LEU A 466 -13.45 -25.88 6.91
C LEU A 466 -13.70 -27.32 7.37
N ASN A 467 -13.82 -28.25 6.43
CA ASN A 467 -13.53 -29.65 6.64
C ASN A 467 -12.70 -30.13 5.44
N ASP A 468 -11.45 -30.48 5.73
CA ASP A 468 -10.57 -31.22 4.83
C ASP A 468 -11.19 -32.59 4.54
N ASP A 469 -11.53 -32.86 3.27
CA ASP A 469 -11.13 -34.09 2.55
C ASP A 469 -11.68 -34.13 1.11
N LYS A 470 -10.75 -34.28 0.16
CA LYS A 470 -10.83 -34.90 -1.20
C LYS A 470 -12.14 -34.82 -2.02
N GLU A 471 -12.12 -34.06 -3.12
CA GLU A 471 -12.06 -34.56 -4.52
C GLU A 471 -12.19 -33.39 -5.53
N LYS A 472 -11.43 -33.47 -6.63
CA LYS A 472 -11.36 -32.46 -7.69
C LYS A 472 -12.54 -32.61 -8.66
N THR A 473 -13.36 -31.58 -8.82
CA THR A 473 -14.18 -31.38 -10.02
C THR A 473 -14.17 -29.91 -10.45
N SER A 474 -13.74 -29.68 -11.69
CA SER A 474 -13.62 -28.38 -12.35
C SER A 474 -14.97 -27.80 -12.75
N ILE A 475 -15.29 -26.59 -12.27
CA ILE A 475 -16.44 -25.80 -12.74
C ILE A 475 -15.99 -24.94 -13.92
N GLN A 476 -16.58 -25.14 -15.09
CA GLN A 476 -16.39 -24.30 -16.28
C GLN A 476 -17.28 -23.04 -16.16
N VAL A 477 -16.67 -21.87 -16.25
CA VAL A 477 -17.37 -20.58 -16.33
C VAL A 477 -17.60 -20.24 -17.82
N PRO A 478 -18.83 -19.89 -18.25
CA PRO A 478 -19.08 -19.50 -19.62
C PRO A 478 -18.49 -18.11 -19.92
N HIS A 479 -17.62 -18.04 -20.94
CA HIS A 479 -17.10 -16.79 -21.48
C HIS A 479 -18.15 -16.12 -22.37
N THR A 480 -18.59 -14.92 -21.99
CA THR A 480 -19.31 -14.01 -22.89
C THR A 480 -18.28 -13.12 -23.60
N PRO A 481 -18.18 -13.13 -24.95
CA PRO A 481 -17.22 -12.30 -25.66
C PRO A 481 -17.65 -10.82 -25.68
N LEU A 482 -16.72 -9.93 -25.33
CA LEU A 482 -16.86 -8.47 -25.46
C LEU A 482 -16.79 -8.07 -26.94
N VAL A 483 -17.92 -7.62 -27.50
CA VAL A 483 -17.97 -7.03 -28.84
C VAL A 483 -17.46 -5.58 -28.77
N ARG A 484 -16.41 -5.28 -29.53
CA ARG A 484 -15.83 -3.93 -29.63
C ARG A 484 -16.72 -3.04 -30.51
N PRO A 485 -17.02 -1.78 -30.14
CA PRO A 485 -17.75 -0.86 -31.02
C PRO A 485 -16.95 -0.53 -32.30
N GLU A 486 -17.64 -0.44 -33.43
CA GLU A 486 -17.06 -0.04 -34.72
C GLU A 486 -16.57 1.41 -34.69
N GLN A 487 -15.33 1.63 -35.15
CA GLN A 487 -14.78 2.97 -35.35
C GLN A 487 -15.43 3.62 -36.57
N ILE A 488 -16.18 4.69 -36.36
CA ILE A 488 -16.64 5.57 -37.43
C ILE A 488 -15.42 6.34 -37.95
N ALA A 489 -15.09 6.12 -39.22
CA ALA A 489 -14.07 6.87 -39.94
C ALA A 489 -14.57 8.30 -40.19
N GLU A 490 -13.82 9.31 -39.73
CA GLU A 490 -14.01 10.68 -40.18
C GLU A 490 -13.42 10.81 -41.60
N GLU A 491 -14.31 10.97 -42.57
CA GLU A 491 -13.97 11.33 -43.94
C GLU A 491 -13.37 12.74 -43.99
N SER A 492 -12.29 12.83 -44.76
CA SER A 492 -11.62 14.06 -45.17
C SER A 492 -12.57 14.99 -45.94
N THR A 493 -12.63 16.26 -45.53
CA THR A 493 -13.00 17.36 -46.42
C THR A 493 -12.14 18.60 -46.19
N LYS A 494 -11.28 18.83 -47.18
CA LYS A 494 -10.72 20.09 -47.71
C LYS A 494 -10.08 21.12 -46.78
#